data_AF-A0A2V9RJZ8-F1
#
_entry.id   AF-A0A2V9RJZ8-F1
#
_cell.length_a   1.000
_cell.length_b   1.000
_cell.length_c   1.000
_cell.angle_alpha   90.00
_cell.angle_beta   90.00
_cell.angle_gamma   90.00
#
_symmetry.space_group_name_H-M   'P 1'
#
loop_
_entity.id
_entity.type
_entity.pdbx_description
1 polymer ?
#
loop_
_entity_poly.entity_id
_entity_poly.type
_entity_poly.pdbx_seq_one_letter_code
_entity_poly.pdbx_strand_id
1 'polypeptide(L)'
;KYLRQLSDGGARIRIITHRLYIHFFHKTAVEQTIDWLDTHGIPYWDLCFMKEKDQVGADVYIDDGPGNVEQLRRKGLYTICFANSTNKDTPEPRAKSWEHVFQLVNEWAAKR
;
A
#
# COMPACT_ATOMS: atom_id res chain seq x y z
N LYS A 1 -14.17 2.51 2.52
CA LYS A 1 -15.09 2.40 1.36
C LYS A 1 -14.37 1.78 0.16
N TYR A 2 -13.47 2.51 -0.50
CA TYR A 2 -12.85 2.08 -1.76
C TYR A 2 -12.01 0.78 -1.67
N LEU A 3 -11.26 0.57 -0.59
CA LEU A 3 -10.56 -0.71 -0.36
C LEU A 3 -11.52 -1.91 -0.30
N ARG A 4 -12.71 -1.73 0.31
CA ARG A 4 -13.75 -2.77 0.32
C ARG A 4 -14.27 -3.02 -1.09
N GLN A 5 -14.56 -1.96 -1.85
CA GLN A 5 -14.99 -2.09 -3.25
C GLN A 5 -13.95 -2.80 -4.13
N LEU A 6 -12.64 -2.55 -3.93
CA LEU A 6 -11.59 -3.31 -4.61
C LEU A 6 -11.63 -4.80 -4.21
N SER A 7 -11.76 -5.08 -2.91
CA SER A 7 -11.86 -6.44 -2.40
C SER A 7 -13.10 -7.19 -2.93
N ASP A 8 -14.25 -6.53 -2.96
CA ASP A 8 -15.50 -7.06 -3.52
C ASP A 8 -15.38 -7.32 -5.02
N GLY A 9 -14.56 -6.52 -5.72
CA GLY A 9 -14.16 -6.72 -7.12
C GLY A 9 -13.10 -7.80 -7.34
N GLY A 10 -12.70 -8.53 -6.29
CA GLY A 10 -11.76 -9.66 -6.37
C GLY A 10 -10.29 -9.31 -6.09
N ALA A 11 -9.95 -8.05 -5.80
CA ALA A 11 -8.58 -7.67 -5.47
C ALA A 11 -8.19 -8.18 -4.08
N ARG A 12 -7.02 -8.82 -3.97
CA ARG A 12 -6.49 -9.24 -2.67
C ARG A 12 -5.69 -8.11 -2.02
N ILE A 13 -6.22 -7.54 -0.94
CA ILE A 13 -5.57 -6.44 -0.22
C ILE A 13 -4.51 -7.00 0.74
N ARG A 14 -3.27 -6.52 0.62
CA ARG A 14 -2.16 -6.82 1.54
C ARG A 14 -1.66 -5.53 2.19
N ILE A 15 -1.41 -5.56 3.49
CA ILE A 15 -0.79 -4.45 4.22
C ILE A 15 0.70 -4.74 4.38
N ILE A 16 1.55 -3.82 3.92
CA ILE A 16 3.02 -3.98 3.96
C ILE A 16 3.61 -2.82 4.74
N THR A 17 4.28 -3.10 5.86
CA THR A 17 4.82 -2.06 6.75
C THR A 17 6.20 -2.41 7.31
N HIS A 18 7.04 -1.41 7.48
CA HIS A 18 8.37 -1.55 8.09
C HIS A 18 8.32 -1.08 9.54
N ARG A 19 7.59 -1.81 10.40
CA ARG A 19 7.43 -1.47 11.83
C ARG A 19 8.32 -2.28 12.79
N LEU A 20 8.95 -3.36 12.32
CA LEU A 20 9.81 -4.22 13.13
C LEU A 20 11.29 -3.80 13.07
N TYR A 21 11.58 -2.51 13.22
CA TYR A 21 12.95 -1.97 13.15
C TYR A 21 13.54 -1.62 14.53
N ILE A 22 12.72 -1.64 15.60
CA ILE A 22 13.17 -1.40 16.98
C ILE A 22 13.21 -2.73 17.73
N HIS A 23 14.41 -3.13 18.16
CA HIS A 23 14.63 -4.33 18.94
C HIS A 23 13.75 -4.34 20.20
N PHE A 24 13.25 -5.52 20.57
CA PHE A 24 12.38 -5.76 21.73
C PHE A 24 11.01 -5.07 21.70
N PHE A 25 10.70 -4.26 20.69
CA PHE A 25 9.39 -3.60 20.55
C PHE A 25 8.45 -4.29 19.55
N HIS A 26 8.85 -5.46 19.02
CA HIS A 26 8.14 -6.15 17.95
C HIS A 26 6.70 -6.53 18.35
N LYS A 27 6.52 -7.11 19.54
CA LYS A 27 5.20 -7.51 20.04
C LYS A 27 4.24 -6.32 20.05
N THR A 28 4.63 -5.23 20.70
CA THR A 28 3.83 -4.01 20.80
C THR A 28 3.54 -3.41 19.42
N ALA A 29 4.52 -3.39 18.53
CA ALA A 29 4.33 -2.86 17.18
C ALA A 29 3.32 -3.66 16.35
N VAL A 30 3.32 -5.00 16.50
CA VAL A 30 2.35 -5.88 15.84
C VAL A 30 0.95 -5.65 16.42
N GLU A 31 0.80 -5.72 17.74
CA GLU A 31 -0.49 -5.52 18.45
C GLU A 31 -1.12 -4.19 18.06
N GLN A 32 -0.38 -3.09 18.18
CA GLN A 32 -0.87 -1.75 17.80
C GLN A 32 -1.30 -1.64 16.34
N THR A 33 -0.63 -2.37 15.44
CA THR A 33 -0.97 -2.35 14.01
C THR A 33 -2.28 -3.09 13.77
N ILE A 34 -2.46 -4.27 14.37
CA ILE A 34 -3.67 -5.07 14.26
C ILE A 34 -4.87 -4.32 14.88
N ASP A 35 -4.72 -3.83 16.11
CA ASP A 35 -5.77 -3.09 16.81
C ASP A 35 -6.28 -1.90 16.00
N TRP A 36 -5.36 -1.17 15.36
CA TRP A 36 -5.71 -0.05 14.49
C TRP A 36 -6.49 -0.51 13.25
N LEU A 37 -6.05 -1.58 12.58
CA LEU A 37 -6.72 -2.11 11.39
C LEU A 37 -8.14 -2.61 11.70
N ASP A 38 -8.30 -3.32 12.81
CA ASP A 38 -9.58 -3.87 13.26
C ASP A 38 -10.55 -2.76 13.65
N THR A 39 -10.08 -1.78 14.43
CA THR A 39 -10.89 -0.61 14.83
C THR A 39 -11.41 0.18 13.63
N HIS A 40 -10.63 0.27 12.54
CA HIS A 40 -11.02 1.00 11.32
C HIS A 40 -11.70 0.11 10.27
N GLY A 41 -11.84 -1.21 10.53
CA GLY A 41 -12.43 -2.18 9.63
C GLY A 41 -11.75 -2.21 8.26
N ILE A 42 -10.42 -2.16 8.23
CA ILE A 42 -9.64 -2.24 7.00
C ILE A 42 -9.60 -3.70 6.55
N PRO A 43 -10.07 -4.02 5.33
CA PRO A 43 -9.98 -5.39 4.81
C PRO A 43 -8.53 -5.70 4.42
N TYR A 44 -7.99 -6.82 4.88
CA TYR A 44 -6.70 -7.35 4.43
C TYR A 44 -6.67 -8.87 4.51
N TRP A 45 -5.95 -9.50 3.58
CA TRP A 45 -5.64 -10.93 3.61
C TRP A 45 -4.31 -11.20 4.30
N ASP A 46 -3.30 -10.39 3.97
CA ASP A 46 -1.94 -10.56 4.48
C ASP A 46 -1.46 -9.27 5.16
N LEU A 47 -0.78 -9.42 6.29
CA LEU A 47 -0.05 -8.36 6.99
C LEU A 47 1.44 -8.70 6.99
N CYS A 48 2.22 -7.97 6.20
CA CYS A 48 3.64 -8.22 5.97
C CYS A 48 4.50 -7.17 6.67
N PHE A 49 5.31 -7.60 7.64
CA PHE A 49 6.27 -6.74 8.33
C PHE A 49 7.66 -6.86 7.69
N MET A 50 7.96 -6.01 6.71
CA MET A 50 9.23 -6.07 5.98
C MET A 50 9.65 -4.71 5.42
N LYS A 51 10.97 -4.55 5.27
CA LYS A 51 11.57 -3.36 4.63
C LYS A 51 11.51 -3.44 3.11
N GLU A 52 11.82 -4.61 2.56
CA GLU A 52 11.93 -4.87 1.11
C GLU A 52 10.55 -5.17 0.54
N LYS A 53 9.78 -4.11 0.23
CA LYS A 53 8.38 -4.22 -0.20
C LYS A 53 8.20 -4.93 -1.54
N ASP A 54 9.20 -4.92 -2.40
CA ASP A 54 9.16 -5.55 -3.73
C ASP A 54 9.06 -7.08 -3.69
N GLN A 55 9.44 -7.72 -2.57
CA GLN A 55 9.39 -9.17 -2.41
C GLN A 55 7.97 -9.72 -2.20
N VAL A 56 6.98 -8.85 -1.97
CA VAL A 56 5.59 -9.27 -1.74
C VAL A 56 4.90 -9.76 -3.01
N GLY A 57 5.40 -9.37 -4.20
CA GLY A 57 4.85 -9.82 -5.47
C GLY A 57 3.40 -9.39 -5.70
N ALA A 58 3.05 -8.17 -5.29
CA ALA A 58 1.75 -7.57 -5.62
C ALA A 58 1.72 -7.05 -7.06
N ASP A 59 0.54 -7.08 -7.68
CA ASP A 59 0.34 -6.53 -9.02
C ASP A 59 0.35 -5.00 -9.05
N VAL A 60 -0.19 -4.38 -8.00
CA VAL A 60 -0.27 -2.93 -7.80
C VAL A 60 0.18 -2.57 -6.39
N TYR A 61 1.10 -1.61 -6.28
CA TYR A 61 1.57 -1.06 -5.02
C TYR A 61 1.00 0.34 -4.79
N ILE A 62 0.68 0.66 -3.53
CA ILE A 62 0.30 2.00 -3.08
C ILE A 62 1.23 2.39 -1.92
N ASP A 63 1.97 3.48 -2.07
CA ASP A 63 2.91 3.99 -1.06
C ASP A 63 2.96 5.52 -1.12
N ASP A 64 3.15 6.17 0.02
CA ASP A 64 3.26 7.63 0.09
C ASP A 64 4.71 8.12 0.26
N GLY A 65 5.65 7.22 0.59
CA GLY A 65 7.07 7.51 0.73
C GLY A 65 7.76 7.61 -0.63
N PRO A 66 8.28 8.78 -1.04
CA PRO A 66 8.89 8.97 -2.37
C PRO A 66 9.98 7.95 -2.70
N GLY A 67 10.84 7.63 -1.72
CA GLY A 67 11.92 6.65 -1.90
C GLY A 67 11.41 5.22 -2.10
N ASN A 68 10.30 4.82 -1.48
CA ASN A 68 9.69 3.51 -1.72
C ASN A 68 9.07 3.45 -3.11
N VAL A 69 8.31 4.49 -3.46
CA VAL A 69 7.68 4.62 -4.78
C VAL A 69 8.72 4.54 -5.88
N GLU A 70 9.81 5.30 -5.76
CA GLU A 70 10.90 5.29 -6.73
C GLU A 70 11.56 3.91 -6.85
N GLN A 71 11.88 3.26 -5.72
CA GLN A 71 12.50 1.94 -5.73
C GLN A 71 11.60 0.87 -6.40
N LEU A 72 10.30 0.86 -6.09
CA LEU A 72 9.36 -0.08 -6.69
C LEU A 72 9.20 0.17 -8.19
N ARG A 73 9.08 1.43 -8.62
CA ARG A 73 8.98 1.81 -10.04
C ARG A 73 10.24 1.46 -10.83
N ARG A 74 11.44 1.68 -10.26
CA ARG A 74 12.71 1.29 -10.87
C ARG A 74 12.81 -0.23 -11.12
N LYS A 75 12.11 -1.04 -10.32
CA LYS A 75 11.99 -2.50 -10.50
C LYS A 75 10.88 -2.90 -11.48
N GLY A 76 10.22 -1.95 -12.14
CA GLY A 76 9.13 -2.20 -13.09
C GLY A 76 7.79 -2.54 -12.44
N LEU A 77 7.65 -2.36 -11.12
CA LEU A 77 6.41 -2.64 -10.41
C LEU A 77 5.45 -1.46 -10.53
N TYR A 78 4.20 -1.74 -10.90
CA TYR A 78 3.19 -0.70 -11.03
C TYR A 78 2.86 -0.11 -9.65
N THR A 79 3.26 1.13 -9.43
CA THR A 79 3.22 1.77 -8.11
C THR A 79 2.58 3.14 -8.17
N ILE A 80 1.46 3.28 -7.45
CA ILE A 80 0.72 4.52 -7.28
C ILE A 80 1.27 5.25 -6.05
N CYS A 81 1.73 6.48 -6.24
CA CYS A 81 2.09 7.35 -5.13
C CYS A 81 0.82 7.89 -4.45
N PHE A 82 0.61 7.65 -3.16
CA PHE A 82 -0.49 8.30 -2.45
C PHE A 82 -0.07 9.72 -2.02
N ALA A 83 -0.73 10.73 -2.57
CA ALA A 83 -0.35 12.13 -2.41
C ALA A 83 -0.42 12.58 -0.95
N ASN A 84 0.65 13.23 -0.49
CA ASN A 84 0.70 13.98 0.76
C ASN A 84 1.47 15.31 0.54
N SER A 85 1.76 16.03 1.62
CA SER A 85 2.44 17.32 1.57
C SER A 85 3.94 17.21 1.21
N THR A 86 4.56 16.05 1.42
CA THR A 86 6.01 15.83 1.29
C THR A 86 6.41 15.18 -0.04
N ASN A 87 5.45 14.67 -0.82
CA ASN A 87 5.69 13.96 -2.08
C ASN A 87 5.13 14.67 -3.33
N LYS A 88 5.04 16.00 -3.29
CA LYS A 88 4.45 16.81 -4.38
C LYS A 88 5.14 16.63 -5.72
N ASP A 89 6.45 16.42 -5.71
CA ASP A 89 7.28 16.26 -6.91
C ASP A 89 7.37 14.80 -7.38
N THR A 90 6.66 13.86 -6.72
CA THR A 90 6.65 12.47 -7.15
C THR A 90 5.84 12.32 -8.45
N PRO A 91 6.42 11.75 -9.52
CA PRO A 91 5.74 11.62 -10.81
C PRO A 91 4.47 10.76 -10.74
N GLU A 92 3.61 10.91 -11.76
CA GLU A 92 2.45 10.03 -11.97
C GLU A 92 2.87 8.55 -12.14
N PRO A 93 2.02 7.57 -11.78
CA PRO A 93 0.67 7.75 -11.22
C PRO A 93 0.68 8.18 -9.75
N ARG A 94 -0.01 9.28 -9.42
CA ARG A 94 -0.06 9.90 -8.08
C ARG A 94 -1.50 10.20 -7.68
N ALA A 95 -2.06 9.34 -6.84
CA ALA A 95 -3.43 9.43 -6.38
C ALA A 95 -3.60 10.45 -5.26
N LYS A 96 -4.57 11.37 -5.39
CA LYS A 96 -4.88 12.41 -4.38
C LYS A 96 -5.90 11.97 -3.33
N SER A 97 -6.50 10.81 -3.53
CA SER A 97 -7.54 10.25 -2.66
C SER A 97 -7.65 8.75 -2.91
N TRP A 98 -8.31 8.04 -1.99
CA TRP A 98 -8.64 6.62 -2.17
C TRP A 98 -9.60 6.36 -3.35
N GLU A 99 -10.39 7.35 -3.76
CA GLU A 99 -11.22 7.27 -4.96
C GLU A 99 -10.36 7.29 -6.23
N HIS A 100 -9.36 8.16 -6.26
CA HIS A 100 -8.41 8.19 -7.37
C HIS A 100 -7.56 6.91 -7.40
N VAL A 101 -7.16 6.35 -6.23
CA VAL A 101 -6.54 5.02 -6.19
C VAL A 101 -7.46 3.97 -6.82
N PHE A 102 -8.74 3.94 -6.45
CA PHE A 102 -9.70 3.00 -6.99
C PHE A 102 -9.81 3.10 -8.52
N GLN A 103 -9.88 4.31 -9.06
CA GLN A 103 -9.91 4.55 -10.51
C GLN A 103 -8.65 3.99 -11.19
N LEU A 104 -7.47 4.36 -10.72
CA LEU A 104 -6.18 3.93 -11.29
C LEU A 104 -6.00 2.40 -11.25
N VAL A 105 -6.42 1.74 -10.16
CA VAL A 105 -6.36 0.28 -10.05
C VAL A 105 -7.27 -0.38 -11.09
N ASN A 106 -8.50 0.12 -11.27
CA ASN A 106 -9.42 -0.42 -12.29
C ASN A 106 -8.92 -0.14 -13.71
N GLU A 107 -8.35 1.04 -13.98
CA GLU A 107 -7.73 1.35 -15.27
C GLU A 107 -6.53 0.45 -15.58
N TRP A 108 -5.73 0.13 -14.56
CA TRP A 108 -4.62 -0.82 -14.69
C TRP A 108 -5.16 -2.22 -15.00
N ALA A 109 -6.18 -2.68 -14.27
CA ALA A 109 -6.76 -4.00 -14.45
C ALA A 109 -7.41 -4.16 -15.84
N ALA A 110 -8.06 -3.12 -16.36
CA ALA A 110 -8.67 -3.14 -17.70
C ALA A 110 -7.65 -3.20 -18.86
N LYS A 111 -6.37 -2.92 -18.61
CA LYS A 111 -5.29 -2.96 -19.61
C LYS A 111 -4.51 -4.28 -19.63
N ARG A 112 -4.88 -5.24 -18.79
CA ARG A 112 -4.25 -6.56 -18.68
C ARG A 112 -5.11 -7.62 -19.35
#